data_AF-A0A2U2C138-F1
#
_entry.id   AF-A0A2U2C138-F1
#
_cell.length_a   1.000
_cell.length_b   1.000
_cell.length_c   1.000
_cell.angle_alpha   90.00
_cell.angle_beta   90.00
_cell.angle_gamma   90.00
#
_symmetry.space_group_name_H-M   'P 1'
#
loop_
_entity.id
_entity.type
_entity.pdbx_description
1 polymer ?
#
loop_
_entity_poly.entity_id
_entity_poly.type
_entity_poly.pdbx_seq_one_letter_code
_entity_poly.pdbx_strand_id
1 'polypeptide(L)'
;MDFKDLNDIANYINKGKEDYEIDEDPIIEDLVNSFEHIGLLDHVYAFNDDVHCLRNISDELKKKKISEVTEKDEEEIDELLEITSGISYYNDREITDDILEEIKEDKMSRGEDIDDL
;
A
#
# COMPACT_ATOMS: atom_id res chain seq x y z
N MET A 1 11.45 -1.03 -1.15
CA MET A 1 11.85 0.23 -1.81
C MET A 1 11.38 1.33 -0.89
N ASP A 2 12.17 2.38 -0.69
CA ASP A 2 11.78 3.45 0.25
C ASP A 2 11.27 4.64 -0.56
N PHE A 3 10.03 5.04 -0.32
CA PHE A 3 9.44 6.23 -0.90
C PHE A 3 9.93 7.47 -0.14
N LYS A 4 10.36 8.49 -0.88
CA LYS A 4 10.84 9.74 -0.29
C LYS A 4 9.78 10.82 -0.26
N ASP A 5 8.82 10.73 -1.17
CA ASP A 5 7.70 11.64 -1.25
C ASP A 5 6.49 10.97 -1.90
N LEU A 6 5.36 11.67 -1.87
CA LEU A 6 4.09 11.19 -2.43
C LEU A 6 4.13 10.99 -3.95
N ASN A 7 5.03 11.67 -4.68
CA ASN A 7 5.18 11.43 -6.11
C ASN A 7 5.85 10.09 -6.37
N ASP A 8 6.75 9.63 -5.50
CA ASP A 8 7.32 8.29 -5.61
C ASP A 8 6.22 7.21 -5.50
N ILE A 9 5.29 7.37 -4.55
CA ILE A 9 4.10 6.52 -4.41
C ILE A 9 3.27 6.57 -5.70
N ALA A 10 2.95 7.76 -6.19
CA ALA A 10 2.12 7.93 -7.37
C ALA A 10 2.76 7.29 -8.62
N ASN A 11 4.08 7.47 -8.78
CA ASN A 11 4.86 6.86 -9.84
C ASN A 11 4.91 5.33 -9.73
N TYR A 12 4.98 4.78 -8.52
CA TYR A 12 4.95 3.33 -8.29
C TYR A 12 3.61 2.72 -8.74
N ILE A 13 2.49 3.32 -8.33
CA ILE A 13 1.14 2.89 -8.78
C ILE A 13 1.07 2.91 -10.31
N ASN A 14 1.48 4.02 -10.92
CA ASN A 14 1.46 4.21 -12.37
C ASN A 14 2.56 3.43 -13.12
N LYS A 15 3.47 2.71 -12.45
CA LYS A 15 4.44 1.81 -13.10
C LYS A 15 3.78 0.47 -13.46
N GLY A 16 2.81 0.02 -12.66
CA GLY A 16 2.05 -1.22 -12.83
C GLY A 16 0.82 -1.09 -13.73
N LYS A 17 0.91 -0.29 -14.81
CA LYS A 17 -0.19 0.23 -15.66
C LYS A 17 -1.26 -0.74 -16.19
N GLU A 18 -1.18 -2.03 -15.91
CA GLU A 18 -2.18 -2.99 -16.38
C GLU A 18 -3.44 -2.99 -15.49
N ASP A 19 -3.34 -2.63 -14.21
CA ASP A 19 -4.47 -2.77 -13.25
C ASP A 19 -4.98 -1.45 -12.63
N TYR A 20 -4.13 -0.42 -12.49
CA TYR A 20 -4.48 0.85 -11.82
C TYR A 20 -3.82 2.06 -12.49
N GLU A 21 -4.58 3.15 -12.68
CA GLU A 21 -4.10 4.45 -13.17
C GLU A 21 -4.65 5.57 -12.28
N ILE A 22 -3.76 6.45 -11.82
CA ILE A 22 -4.11 7.65 -11.06
C ILE A 22 -3.64 8.90 -11.79
N ASP A 23 -4.34 10.01 -11.57
CA ASP A 23 -4.03 11.31 -12.18
C ASP A 23 -2.60 11.78 -11.86
N GLU A 24 -2.06 12.70 -12.66
CA GLU A 24 -0.72 13.29 -12.48
C GLU A 24 -0.59 14.11 -11.17
N ASP A 25 -1.71 14.63 -10.66
CA ASP A 25 -1.81 15.32 -9.37
C ASP A 25 -3.04 14.80 -8.60
N PRO A 26 -2.95 13.56 -8.08
CA PRO A 26 -4.07 12.86 -7.44
C PRO A 26 -4.32 13.42 -6.04
N ILE A 27 -5.49 13.12 -5.48
CA ILE A 27 -5.72 13.35 -4.05
C ILE A 27 -5.08 12.26 -3.22
N ILE A 28 -4.73 12.55 -1.96
CA ILE A 28 -4.09 11.57 -1.07
C ILE A 28 -4.96 10.32 -0.90
N GLU A 29 -6.28 10.48 -0.89
CA GLU A 29 -7.21 9.35 -0.84
C GLU A 29 -7.05 8.36 -2.01
N ASP A 30 -6.70 8.82 -3.22
CA ASP A 30 -6.47 7.94 -4.37
C ASP A 30 -5.21 7.08 -4.15
N LEU A 31 -4.17 7.67 -3.55
CA LEU A 31 -2.94 6.95 -3.19
C LEU A 31 -3.23 5.89 -2.13
N VAL A 32 -3.95 6.27 -1.07
CA VAL A 32 -4.34 5.38 0.03
C VAL A 32 -5.18 4.23 -0.47
N ASN A 33 -6.21 4.48 -1.30
CA ASN A 33 -7.07 3.43 -1.83
C ASN A 33 -6.28 2.44 -2.71
N SER A 34 -5.33 2.94 -3.51
CA SER A 34 -4.48 2.10 -4.36
C SER A 34 -3.56 1.21 -3.52
N PHE A 35 -2.92 1.78 -2.49
CA PHE A 35 -2.04 1.02 -1.59
C PHE A 35 -2.80 0.09 -0.66
N GLU A 36 -4.03 0.42 -0.27
CA GLU A 36 -4.90 -0.49 0.47
C GLU A 36 -5.20 -1.73 -0.36
N HIS A 37 -5.49 -1.56 -1.66
CA HIS A 37 -5.68 -2.70 -2.55
C HIS A 37 -4.42 -3.57 -2.63
N ILE A 38 -3.25 -2.97 -2.82
CA ILE A 38 -1.97 -3.69 -2.91
C ILE A 38 -1.64 -4.39 -1.57
N GLY A 39 -1.84 -3.71 -0.44
CA GLY A 39 -1.57 -4.23 0.89
C GLY A 39 -2.49 -5.38 1.29
N LEU A 40 -3.69 -5.47 0.71
CA LEU A 40 -4.63 -6.56 0.92
C LEU A 40 -4.40 -7.78 0.02
N LEU A 41 -3.42 -7.72 -0.90
CA LEU A 41 -3.02 -8.91 -1.66
C LEU A 41 -2.42 -9.94 -0.71
N ASP A 42 -2.78 -11.22 -0.86
CA ASP A 42 -2.39 -12.27 0.07
C ASP A 42 -0.88 -12.37 0.30
N HIS A 43 -0.10 -12.20 -0.78
CA HIS A 43 1.36 -12.26 -0.71
C HIS A 43 1.99 -11.04 -0.03
N VAL A 44 1.22 -9.99 0.20
CA VAL A 44 1.64 -8.82 0.98
C VAL A 44 1.13 -8.96 2.40
N TYR A 45 -0.18 -9.15 2.56
CA TYR A 45 -0.88 -9.11 3.84
C TYR A 45 -0.36 -10.14 4.84
N ALA A 46 0.03 -11.34 4.38
CA ALA A 46 0.60 -12.38 5.24
C ALA A 46 1.91 -11.94 5.94
N PHE A 47 2.54 -10.84 5.48
CA PHE A 47 3.85 -10.37 5.96
C PHE A 47 3.87 -8.89 6.37
N ASN A 48 2.81 -8.16 6.05
CA ASN A 48 2.63 -6.76 6.42
C ASN A 48 1.13 -6.49 6.59
N ASP A 49 0.70 -6.39 7.85
CA ASP A 49 -0.66 -6.04 8.24
C ASP A 49 -0.86 -4.54 8.49
N ASP A 50 0.18 -3.72 8.29
CA ASP A 50 0.13 -2.25 8.45
C ASP A 50 -0.80 -1.57 7.44
N VAL A 51 -1.33 -2.31 6.44
CA VAL A 51 -2.35 -1.82 5.51
C VAL A 51 -3.55 -1.21 6.23
N HIS A 52 -3.91 -1.71 7.43
CA HIS A 52 -5.00 -1.16 8.25
C HIS A 52 -4.70 0.25 8.78
N CYS A 53 -3.42 0.62 8.87
CA CYS A 53 -2.95 1.91 9.35
C CYS A 53 -2.96 2.98 8.25
N LEU A 54 -3.04 2.62 6.95
CA LEU A 54 -3.09 3.59 5.85
C LEU A 54 -4.23 4.60 5.98
N ARG A 55 -5.34 4.22 6.62
CA ARG A 55 -6.50 5.08 6.84
C ARG A 55 -6.38 5.98 8.07
N ASN A 56 -5.31 5.89 8.85
CA ASN A 56 -5.06 6.69 10.06
C ASN A 56 -4.67 8.14 9.78
N ILE A 57 -4.71 8.58 8.53
CA ILE A 57 -4.54 10.00 8.17
C ILE A 57 -5.87 10.77 8.30
N SER A 58 -5.77 12.08 8.49
CA SER A 58 -6.88 12.99 8.68
C SER A 58 -7.78 13.12 7.44
N ASP A 59 -9.07 13.35 7.65
CA ASP A 59 -10.04 13.60 6.57
C ASP A 59 -9.73 14.89 5.78
N GLU A 60 -8.97 15.81 6.38
CA GLU A 60 -8.47 17.01 5.70
C GLU A 60 -7.37 16.62 4.70
N LEU A 61 -6.38 15.85 5.15
CA LEU A 61 -5.26 15.42 4.30
C LEU A 61 -5.71 14.51 3.15
N LYS A 62 -6.65 13.58 3.40
CA LYS A 62 -7.23 12.69 2.38
C LYS A 62 -7.75 13.45 1.14
N LYS A 63 -8.30 14.64 1.35
CA LYS A 63 -8.94 15.46 0.30
C LYS A 63 -7.96 16.40 -0.40
N LYS A 64 -6.75 16.57 0.13
CA LYS A 64 -5.73 17.40 -0.49
C LYS A 64 -5.18 16.68 -1.71
N LYS A 65 -4.83 17.46 -2.72
CA LYS A 65 -3.93 17.00 -3.77
C LYS A 65 -2.50 16.91 -3.27
N ILE A 66 -1.66 16.09 -3.91
CA ILE A 66 -0.21 16.06 -3.61
C ILE A 66 0.37 17.47 -3.67
N SER A 67 0.00 18.26 -4.68
CA SER A 67 0.47 19.65 -4.85
C SER A 67 0.02 20.62 -3.76
N GLU A 68 -0.94 20.26 -2.91
CA GLU A 68 -1.52 21.09 -1.84
C GLU A 68 -0.99 20.73 -0.45
N VAL A 69 -0.17 19.68 -0.34
CA VAL A 69 0.46 19.24 0.92
C VAL A 69 1.49 20.28 1.39
N THR A 70 1.53 20.52 2.70
CA THR A 70 2.39 21.53 3.33
C THR A 70 3.19 20.94 4.48
N GLU A 71 4.14 21.70 5.04
CA GLU A 71 4.91 21.32 6.23
C GLU A 71 4.04 20.94 7.45
N LYS A 72 2.78 21.37 7.50
CA LYS A 72 1.86 20.99 8.58
C LYS A 72 1.39 19.55 8.50
N ASP A 73 1.50 18.95 7.33
CA ASP A 73 1.04 17.60 7.02
C ASP A 73 2.19 16.57 7.15
N GLU A 74 3.42 17.02 7.42
CA GLU A 74 4.66 16.22 7.36
C GLU A 74 4.60 14.94 8.20
N GLU A 75 4.12 15.00 9.45
CA GLU A 75 4.04 13.84 10.33
C GLU A 75 3.12 12.73 9.77
N GLU A 76 1.95 13.09 9.28
CA GLU A 76 1.00 12.14 8.67
C GLU A 76 1.53 11.60 7.33
N ILE A 77 2.26 12.43 6.58
CA ILE A 77 2.89 12.02 5.32
C ILE A 77 4.04 11.06 5.58
N ASP A 78 4.90 11.32 6.56
CA ASP A 78 6.02 10.43 6.89
C ASP A 78 5.53 9.03 7.30
N GLU A 79 4.46 8.95 8.10
CA GLU A 79 3.82 7.68 8.46
C GLU A 79 3.26 6.98 7.22
N LEU A 80 2.59 7.72 6.33
CA LEU A 80 2.08 7.18 5.07
C LEU A 80 3.21 6.64 4.18
N LEU A 81 4.34 7.35 4.07
CA LEU A 81 5.52 6.93 3.31
C LEU A 81 6.14 5.66 3.88
N GLU A 82 6.23 5.54 5.21
CA GLU A 82 6.76 4.34 5.88
C GLU A 82 5.90 3.10 5.59
N ILE A 83 4.59 3.20 5.82
CA ILE A 83 3.65 2.09 5.60
C ILE A 83 3.67 1.65 4.13
N THR A 84 3.55 2.61 3.20
CA THR A 84 3.54 2.31 1.77
C THR A 84 4.87 1.73 1.29
N SER A 85 6.01 2.14 1.86
CA SER A 85 7.31 1.54 1.57
C SER A 85 7.35 0.06 1.99
N GLY A 86 6.81 -0.26 3.16
CA GLY A 86 6.67 -1.64 3.64
C GLY A 86 5.80 -2.50 2.72
N ILE A 87 4.63 -2.00 2.34
CA ILE A 87 3.71 -2.66 1.39
C ILE A 87 4.41 -2.90 0.04
N SER A 88 5.06 -1.88 -0.52
CA SER A 88 5.74 -2.00 -1.83
C SER A 88 6.88 -3.03 -1.80
N TYR A 89 7.61 -3.14 -0.68
CA TYR A 89 8.67 -4.11 -0.52
C TYR A 89 8.15 -5.55 -0.64
N TYR A 90 7.04 -5.86 0.04
CA TYR A 90 6.46 -7.20 -0.03
C TYR A 90 5.70 -7.46 -1.33
N ASN A 91 5.21 -6.42 -1.99
CA ASN A 91 4.57 -6.57 -3.29
C ASN A 91 5.59 -6.89 -4.41
N ASP A 92 6.77 -6.27 -4.37
CA ASP A 92 7.81 -6.44 -5.39
C ASP A 92 8.67 -7.70 -5.19
N ARG A 93 8.55 -8.38 -4.05
CA ARG A 93 9.39 -9.55 -3.75
C ARG A 93 8.99 -10.75 -4.62
N GLU A 94 9.98 -11.58 -4.93
CA GLU A 94 9.74 -12.86 -5.61
C GLU A 94 8.96 -13.82 -4.71
N ILE A 95 7.93 -14.47 -5.26
CA ILE A 95 7.11 -15.46 -4.56
C ILE A 95 7.77 -16.83 -4.71
N THR A 96 8.31 -17.34 -3.60
CA THR A 96 8.91 -18.67 -3.48
C THR A 96 7.94 -19.68 -2.86
N ASP A 97 8.26 -20.97 -2.94
CA ASP A 97 7.46 -22.04 -2.32
C ASP A 97 7.28 -21.83 -0.81
N ASP A 98 8.33 -21.39 -0.11
CA ASP A 98 8.27 -21.08 1.33
C ASP A 98 7.28 -19.94 1.60
N ILE A 99 7.25 -18.91 0.74
CA ILE A 99 6.30 -17.81 0.86
C ILE A 99 4.86 -18.29 0.60
N LEU A 100 4.66 -19.18 -0.38
CA LEU A 100 3.34 -19.77 -0.63
C LEU A 100 2.84 -20.58 0.57
N GLU A 101 3.72 -21.28 1.28
CA GLU A 101 3.37 -22.00 2.51
C GLU A 101 2.96 -21.02 3.62
N GLU A 102 3.71 -19.94 3.83
CA GLU A 102 3.36 -18.90 4.81
C GLU A 102 2.01 -18.21 4.48
N ILE A 103 1.76 -17.88 3.21
CA ILE A 103 0.46 -17.33 2.75
C ILE A 103 -0.66 -18.31 3.08
N LYS A 104 -0.43 -19.61 2.85
CA LYS A 104 -1.41 -20.66 3.12
C LYS A 104 -1.71 -20.79 4.62
N GLU A 105 -0.67 -20.75 5.46
CA GLU A 105 -0.79 -20.78 6.92
C GLU A 105 -1.56 -19.56 7.44
N ASP A 106 -1.26 -18.37 6.92
CA ASP A 106 -1.96 -17.14 7.26
C ASP A 106 -3.45 -17.23 6.89
N LYS A 107 -3.80 -17.63 5.66
CA LYS A 107 -5.19 -17.85 5.24
C LYS A 107 -5.93 -18.84 6.12
N MET A 108 -5.30 -19.98 6.44
CA MET A 108 -5.87 -20.96 7.36
C MET A 108 -6.13 -20.36 8.74
N SER A 109 -5.23 -19.50 9.24
CA SER A 109 -5.37 -18.83 10.54
C SER A 109 -6.54 -17.84 10.56
N ARG A 110 -6.80 -17.17 9.43
CA ARG A 110 -7.93 -16.26 9.21
C ARG A 110 -9.27 -16.98 9.00
N GLY A 111 -9.24 -18.30 8.83
CA GLY A 111 -10.42 -19.14 8.58
C GLY A 111 -10.89 -19.08 7.13
N GLU A 112 -10.02 -18.72 6.19
CA GLU A 112 -10.29 -18.73 4.76
C GLU A 112 -10.12 -20.14 4.18
N ASP A 113 -10.90 -20.46 3.15
CA ASP A 113 -10.82 -21.73 2.46
C ASP A 113 -9.58 -21.76 1.55
N ILE A 114 -8.77 -22.80 1.69
CA ILE A 114 -7.44 -22.92 1.07
C ILE A 114 -7.46 -23.65 -0.29
N ASP A 115 -8.66 -24.04 -0.75
CA ASP A 115 -8.86 -24.81 -1.97
C ASP A 115 -8.71 -23.97 -3.27
N ASP A 116 -8.58 -22.63 -3.16
CA ASP A 116 -8.47 -21.69 -4.29
C ASP A 116 -7.03 -21.19 -4.58
N LEU A 117 -5.99 -21.83 -4.05
CA LEU A 117 -4.57 -21.48 -4.26
C LEU A 117 -3.93 -22.17 -5.48
#